data_AF-A0A432MJN0-F1
#
_entry.id   AF-A0A432MJN0-F1
#
_cell.length_a   1.000
_cell.length_b   1.000
_cell.length_c   1.000
_cell.angle_alpha   90.00
_cell.angle_beta   90.00
_cell.angle_gamma   90.00
#
_symmetry.space_group_name_H-M   'P 1'
#
loop_
_entity.id
_entity.type
_entity.pdbx_description
1 polymer ?
#
loop_
_entity_poly.entity_id
_entity_poly.type
_entity_poly.pdbx_seq_one_letter_code
_entity_poly.pdbx_strand_id
1 'polypeptide(L)'
;MTSRRPSGTLLALTLLLAVAIPPGAAQARDGLALLPPSATLDGSRASQRFLVERLGDDGSFAGDLAGGVAFSVSIPNIARVSADGIVTPVSDGVTTLRATVGEQSIEAIVTVVGSSRAEPWSFRNHVLPVLTKTGCNQGSCHGAAAGKTFPEEVDAFLTDPDPDKRSKLVDRLLGSEAFVDS
;
A
#
# COMPACT_ATOMS: atom_id res chain seq x y z
N MET A 1 69.64 -14.89 -22.38
CA MET A 1 68.68 -15.99 -22.20
C MET A 1 67.52 -15.49 -21.33
N THR A 2 66.32 -15.51 -21.92
CA THR A 2 64.96 -15.54 -21.31
C THR A 2 64.58 -14.37 -20.38
N SER A 3 64.02 -13.26 -20.90
CA SER A 3 62.61 -13.04 -21.31
C SER A 3 61.62 -12.96 -20.13
N ARG A 4 61.27 -11.72 -19.75
CA ARG A 4 60.10 -11.36 -18.93
C ARG A 4 58.84 -11.43 -19.82
N ARG A 5 57.79 -12.13 -19.38
CA ARG A 5 56.44 -12.05 -19.96
C ARG A 5 55.54 -11.19 -19.06
N PRO A 6 54.71 -10.28 -19.60
CA PRO A 6 53.78 -9.50 -18.80
C PRO A 6 52.47 -10.26 -18.58
N SER A 7 51.90 -10.05 -17.39
CA SER A 7 50.62 -10.57 -16.92
C SER A 7 49.48 -9.89 -17.67
N GLY A 8 48.79 -10.62 -18.56
CA GLY A 8 47.59 -10.15 -19.25
C GLY A 8 46.36 -10.30 -18.36
N THR A 9 45.85 -9.19 -17.85
CA THR A 9 44.57 -9.10 -17.14
C THR A 9 43.45 -9.22 -18.16
N LEU A 10 42.76 -10.36 -18.22
CA LEU A 10 41.56 -10.57 -19.03
C LEU A 10 40.38 -9.87 -18.35
N LEU A 11 39.98 -8.72 -18.89
CA LEU A 11 38.75 -8.01 -18.52
C LEU A 11 37.56 -8.76 -19.14
N ALA A 12 36.86 -9.57 -18.34
CA ALA A 12 35.64 -10.25 -18.77
C ALA A 12 34.47 -9.24 -18.77
N LEU A 13 34.05 -8.82 -19.96
CA LEU A 13 32.91 -7.95 -20.18
C LEU A 13 31.61 -8.79 -20.07
N THR A 14 31.00 -8.84 -18.89
CA THR A 14 29.67 -9.45 -18.70
C THR A 14 28.59 -8.53 -19.27
N LEU A 15 28.06 -8.89 -20.44
CA LEU A 15 26.91 -8.27 -21.07
C LEU A 15 25.66 -8.57 -20.23
N LEU A 16 25.20 -7.60 -19.44
CA LEU A 16 23.95 -7.68 -18.69
C LEU A 16 22.79 -7.48 -19.68
N LEU A 17 22.19 -8.58 -20.16
CA LEU A 17 21.00 -8.52 -20.99
C LEU A 17 19.81 -8.18 -20.09
N ALA A 18 19.46 -6.90 -20.03
CA ALA A 18 18.24 -6.45 -19.35
C ALA A 18 17.03 -6.96 -20.14
N VAL A 19 16.43 -8.06 -19.67
CA VAL A 19 15.12 -8.51 -20.14
C VAL A 19 14.11 -7.46 -19.68
N ALA A 20 13.70 -6.58 -20.59
CA ALA A 20 12.60 -5.66 -20.36
C ALA A 20 11.31 -6.49 -20.27
N ILE A 21 10.83 -6.73 -19.05
CA ILE A 21 9.50 -7.26 -18.81
C ILE A 21 8.52 -6.12 -19.17
N PRO A 22 7.69 -6.25 -20.22
CA PRO A 22 6.73 -5.21 -20.54
C PRO A 22 5.75 -5.05 -19.36
N PRO A 23 5.38 -3.81 -18.99
CA PRO A 23 4.36 -3.58 -17.97
C PRO A 23 3.07 -4.28 -18.44
N GLY A 24 2.56 -5.18 -17.60
CA GLY A 24 1.43 -6.03 -17.91
C GLY A 24 0.19 -5.21 -18.23
N ALA A 25 -0.14 -5.11 -19.52
CA ALA A 25 -1.49 -4.83 -19.95
C ALA A 25 -2.39 -5.96 -19.40
N ALA A 26 -3.60 -5.62 -18.96
CA ALA A 26 -4.60 -6.62 -18.60
C ALA A 26 -4.72 -7.60 -19.75
N GLN A 27 -4.38 -8.86 -19.49
CA GLN A 27 -4.57 -9.92 -20.45
C GLN A 27 -6.06 -10.24 -20.48
N ALA A 28 -6.81 -9.35 -21.12
CA ALA A 28 -8.20 -9.60 -21.42
C ALA A 28 -8.23 -10.79 -22.38
N ARG A 29 -8.90 -11.87 -21.98
CA ARG A 29 -9.15 -13.01 -22.86
C ARG A 29 -10.64 -13.28 -22.86
N ASP A 30 -11.22 -13.34 -24.06
CA ASP A 30 -12.59 -13.80 -24.30
C ASP A 30 -13.64 -13.18 -23.36
N GLY A 31 -13.60 -11.85 -23.19
CA GLY A 31 -14.58 -11.15 -22.35
C GLY A 31 -14.31 -11.24 -20.83
N LEU A 32 -13.12 -11.65 -20.40
CA LEU A 32 -12.70 -11.61 -18.99
C LEU A 32 -11.44 -10.75 -18.81
N ALA A 33 -11.35 -10.03 -17.69
CA ALA A 33 -10.18 -9.26 -17.28
C ALA A 33 -9.81 -9.54 -15.82
N LEU A 34 -8.51 -9.69 -15.54
CA LEU A 34 -7.98 -9.81 -14.18
C LEU A 34 -7.43 -8.46 -13.74
N LEU A 35 -8.01 -7.90 -12.68
CA LEU A 35 -7.68 -6.56 -12.19
C LEU A 35 -7.14 -6.59 -10.76
N PRO A 36 -6.08 -5.81 -10.45
CA PRO A 36 -5.25 -5.11 -11.43
C PRO A 36 -4.46 -6.10 -12.32
N PRO A 37 -3.97 -5.69 -13.50
CA PRO A 37 -3.22 -6.59 -14.38
C PRO A 37 -1.79 -6.89 -13.90
N SER A 38 -1.32 -6.09 -12.95
CA SER A 38 -0.12 -6.35 -12.19
C SER A 38 -0.19 -5.64 -10.83
N ALA A 39 0.61 -6.10 -9.87
CA ALA A 39 0.77 -5.43 -8.60
C ALA A 39 2.18 -5.59 -8.05
N THR A 40 2.61 -4.58 -7.30
CA THR A 40 3.81 -4.66 -6.46
C THR A 40 3.38 -4.72 -5.00
N LEU A 41 3.76 -5.79 -4.31
CA LEU A 41 3.60 -5.96 -2.88
C LEU A 41 4.89 -5.50 -2.20
N ASP A 42 4.82 -4.37 -1.50
CA ASP A 42 5.97 -3.77 -0.81
C ASP A 42 5.87 -3.98 0.71
N GLY A 43 6.76 -4.79 1.26
CA GLY A 43 6.81 -5.11 2.68
C GLY A 43 6.12 -6.42 3.06
N SER A 44 6.45 -6.94 4.24
CA SER A 44 5.92 -8.22 4.74
C SER A 44 4.41 -8.23 5.01
N ARG A 45 3.79 -7.06 5.22
CA ARG A 45 2.36 -6.91 5.51
C ARG A 45 1.54 -6.42 4.32
N ALA A 46 2.16 -6.27 3.15
CA ALA A 46 1.44 -5.90 1.94
C ALA A 46 0.38 -6.96 1.60
N SER A 47 -0.72 -6.52 1.00
CA SER A 47 -1.72 -7.42 0.42
C SER A 47 -2.37 -6.74 -0.77
N GLN A 48 -2.75 -7.53 -1.77
CA GLN A 48 -3.48 -7.05 -2.94
C GLN A 48 -4.61 -8.02 -3.25
N ARG A 49 -5.83 -7.50 -3.39
CA ARG A 49 -6.95 -8.28 -3.93
C ARG A 49 -6.96 -8.17 -5.45
N PHE A 50 -7.12 -9.30 -6.11
CA PHE A 50 -7.37 -9.38 -7.53
C PHE A 50 -8.80 -9.82 -7.79
N LEU A 51 -9.45 -9.20 -8.77
CA LEU A 51 -10.83 -9.44 -9.16
C LEU A 51 -10.86 -9.91 -10.61
N VAL A 52 -11.81 -10.77 -10.94
CA VAL A 52 -12.07 -11.18 -12.32
C VAL A 52 -13.32 -10.47 -12.79
N GLU A 53 -13.19 -9.53 -13.71
CA GLU A 53 -14.33 -8.82 -14.28
C GLU A 53 -14.73 -9.43 -15.63
N ARG A 54 -16.03 -9.43 -15.91
CA ARG A 54 -16.52 -9.63 -17.27
C ARG A 54 -16.40 -8.33 -18.06
N LEU A 55 -16.06 -8.45 -19.33
CA LEU A 55 -16.10 -7.39 -20.31
C LEU A 55 -17.29 -7.63 -21.25
N GLY A 56 -18.03 -6.57 -21.56
CA GLY A 56 -18.99 -6.56 -22.65
C GLY A 56 -18.30 -6.56 -24.01
N ASP A 57 -19.08 -6.77 -25.07
CA ASP A 57 -18.57 -6.78 -26.46
C ASP A 57 -17.95 -5.44 -26.88
N ASP A 58 -18.33 -4.36 -26.20
CA ASP A 58 -17.80 -3.01 -26.36
C ASP A 58 -16.55 -2.72 -25.50
N GLY A 59 -16.07 -3.72 -24.74
CA GLY A 59 -14.95 -3.59 -23.80
C GLY A 59 -15.29 -2.93 -22.48
N SER A 60 -16.58 -2.64 -22.20
CA SER A 60 -17.02 -2.09 -20.91
C SER A 60 -17.00 -3.16 -19.81
N PHE A 61 -16.76 -2.77 -18.56
CA PHE A 61 -16.85 -3.70 -17.43
C PHE A 61 -18.31 -4.04 -17.12
N ALA A 62 -18.65 -5.32 -17.23
CA ALA A 62 -19.96 -5.90 -16.94
C ALA A 62 -20.05 -6.49 -15.53
N GLY A 63 -19.07 -6.16 -14.67
CA GLY A 63 -19.02 -6.48 -13.24
C GLY A 63 -18.16 -7.69 -12.87
N ASP A 64 -17.87 -7.75 -11.57
CA ASP A 64 -17.05 -8.79 -10.93
C ASP A 64 -17.72 -10.18 -10.99
N LEU A 65 -16.87 -11.19 -11.16
CA LEU A 65 -17.21 -12.60 -11.16
C LEU A 65 -16.79 -13.19 -9.81
N ALA A 66 -17.59 -12.93 -8.78
CA ALA A 66 -17.28 -13.30 -7.40
C ALA A 66 -17.31 -14.82 -7.11
N GLY A 67 -17.69 -15.67 -8.06
CA GLY A 67 -17.81 -17.12 -7.86
C GLY A 67 -17.44 -17.93 -9.10
N GLY A 68 -16.86 -19.12 -8.90
CA GLY A 68 -16.39 -19.98 -9.98
C GLY A 68 -14.98 -19.66 -10.50
N VAL A 69 -14.27 -18.75 -9.82
CA VAL A 69 -12.85 -18.44 -10.09
C VAL A 69 -11.96 -19.30 -9.20
N ALA A 70 -10.99 -19.97 -9.80
CA ALA A 70 -9.90 -20.62 -9.09
C ALA A 70 -8.60 -19.81 -9.25
N PHE A 71 -8.04 -19.33 -8.13
CA PHE A 71 -6.78 -18.60 -8.13
C PHE A 71 -5.59 -19.52 -7.83
N SER A 72 -4.47 -19.27 -8.49
CA SER A 72 -3.20 -19.95 -8.25
C SER A 72 -2.01 -19.03 -8.55
N VAL A 73 -0.86 -19.30 -7.93
CA VAL A 73 0.40 -18.59 -8.18
C VAL A 73 1.45 -19.56 -8.66
N SER A 74 2.20 -19.19 -9.70
CA SER A 74 3.19 -20.08 -10.32
C SER A 74 4.39 -20.39 -9.41
N ILE A 75 4.76 -19.44 -8.53
CA ILE A 75 5.90 -19.60 -7.61
C ILE A 75 5.42 -19.30 -6.16
N PRO A 76 4.92 -20.31 -5.43
CA PRO A 76 4.35 -20.14 -4.07
C PRO A 76 5.33 -19.65 -3.00
N ASN A 77 6.64 -19.73 -3.28
CA ASN A 77 7.67 -19.22 -2.38
C ASN A 77 7.83 -17.69 -2.48
N ILE A 78 7.31 -17.04 -3.52
CA ILE A 78 7.36 -15.58 -3.70
C ILE A 78 6.11 -14.92 -3.13
N ALA A 79 4.93 -15.46 -3.47
CA ALA A 79 3.65 -14.98 -2.96
C ALA A 79 2.68 -16.16 -2.76
N ARG A 80 1.63 -15.94 -1.96
CA ARG A 80 0.50 -16.87 -1.81
C ARG A 80 -0.79 -16.16 -2.18
N VAL A 81 -1.76 -16.91 -2.70
CA VAL A 81 -3.10 -16.41 -2.99
C VAL A 81 -4.15 -17.22 -2.23
N SER A 82 -5.13 -16.53 -1.66
CA SER A 82 -6.31 -17.14 -1.02
C SER A 82 -7.40 -17.46 -2.04
N ALA A 83 -8.45 -18.18 -1.60
CA ALA A 83 -9.57 -18.53 -2.48
C ALA A 83 -10.36 -17.30 -2.98
N ASP A 84 -10.37 -16.21 -2.23
CA ASP A 84 -11.01 -14.93 -2.55
C ASP A 84 -10.09 -13.94 -3.31
N GLY A 85 -8.97 -14.43 -3.84
CA GLY A 85 -8.10 -13.64 -4.73
C GLY A 85 -7.19 -12.64 -4.01
N ILE A 86 -6.98 -12.78 -2.69
CA ILE A 86 -6.04 -11.94 -1.94
C ILE A 86 -4.64 -12.55 -2.03
N VAL A 87 -3.72 -11.80 -2.63
CA VAL A 87 -2.31 -12.16 -2.75
C VAL A 87 -1.52 -11.51 -1.62
N THR A 88 -0.68 -12.31 -0.95
CA THR A 88 0.20 -11.91 0.15
C THR A 88 1.65 -12.30 -0.13
N PRO A 89 2.64 -11.51 0.34
CA PRO A 89 4.04 -11.73 0.08
C PRO A 89 4.60 -12.89 0.91
N VAL A 90 5.60 -13.59 0.36
CA VAL A 90 6.40 -14.62 1.05
C VAL A 90 7.88 -14.28 0.99
N SER A 91 8.40 -14.02 -0.21
CA SER A 91 9.79 -13.58 -0.43
C SER A 91 9.88 -12.64 -1.61
N ASP A 92 10.95 -11.85 -1.69
CA ASP A 92 11.21 -10.97 -2.81
C ASP A 92 11.34 -11.75 -4.12
N GLY A 93 10.81 -11.19 -5.21
CA GLY A 93 10.83 -11.81 -6.53
C GLY A 93 9.62 -11.44 -7.38
N VAL A 94 9.48 -12.13 -8.51
CA VAL A 94 8.35 -11.98 -9.43
C VAL A 94 7.68 -13.33 -9.63
N THR A 95 6.35 -13.38 -9.51
CA THR A 95 5.53 -14.55 -9.82
C THR A 95 4.32 -14.13 -10.65
N THR A 96 3.73 -15.10 -11.35
CA THR A 96 2.47 -14.91 -12.05
C THR A 96 1.31 -15.38 -11.17
N LEU A 97 0.28 -14.54 -11.04
CA LEU A 97 -1.04 -14.92 -10.56
C LEU A 97 -1.88 -15.38 -11.75
N ARG A 98 -2.52 -16.54 -11.62
CA ARG A 98 -3.47 -17.06 -12.60
C ARG A 98 -4.85 -17.19 -11.97
N ALA A 99 -5.86 -16.67 -12.67
CA ALA A 99 -7.26 -16.86 -12.36
C ALA A 99 -7.89 -17.74 -13.45
N THR A 100 -8.54 -18.82 -13.05
CA THR A 100 -9.17 -19.79 -13.96
C THR A 100 -10.69 -19.76 -13.77
N VAL A 101 -11.42 -19.61 -14.88
CA VAL A 101 -12.90 -19.60 -14.94
C VAL A 101 -13.33 -20.61 -16.00
N GLY A 102 -13.91 -21.73 -15.57
CA GLY A 102 -14.15 -22.86 -16.48
C GLY A 102 -12.82 -23.35 -17.10
N GLU A 103 -12.73 -23.32 -18.42
CA GLU A 103 -11.50 -23.68 -19.17
C GLU A 103 -10.58 -22.47 -19.45
N GLN A 104 -11.06 -21.26 -19.21
CA GLN A 104 -10.32 -20.03 -19.51
C GLN A 104 -9.39 -19.69 -18.35
N SER A 105 -8.20 -19.19 -18.70
CA SER A 105 -7.24 -18.68 -17.72
C SER A 105 -6.69 -17.34 -18.17
N ILE A 106 -6.63 -16.41 -17.23
CA ILE A 106 -6.09 -15.06 -17.38
C ILE A 106 -5.06 -14.82 -16.27
N GLU A 107 -4.06 -13.98 -16.56
CA GLU A 107 -2.89 -13.84 -15.70
C GLU A 107 -2.58 -12.37 -15.37
N ALA A 108 -1.95 -12.19 -14.21
CA ALA A 108 -1.43 -10.93 -13.73
C ALA A 108 -0.02 -11.12 -13.16
N ILE A 109 0.83 -10.11 -13.30
CA ILE A 109 2.19 -10.14 -12.76
C ILE A 109 2.19 -9.62 -11.32
N VAL A 110 2.77 -10.39 -10.40
CA VAL A 110 2.96 -10.00 -9.01
C VAL A 110 4.45 -9.88 -8.72
N THR A 111 4.87 -8.69 -8.32
CA THR A 111 6.22 -8.42 -7.85
C THR A 111 6.19 -8.23 -6.35
N VAL A 112 7.09 -8.88 -5.62
CA VAL A 112 7.26 -8.72 -4.17
C VAL A 112 8.62 -8.08 -3.93
N VAL A 113 8.63 -7.01 -3.13
CA VAL A 113 9.85 -6.30 -2.73
C VAL A 113 9.82 -6.00 -1.23
N GLY A 114 10.99 -6.01 -0.59
CA GLY A 114 11.11 -5.62 0.81
C GLY A 114 10.35 -6.54 1.78
N SER A 115 10.08 -7.80 1.40
CA SER A 115 9.37 -8.79 2.24
C SER A 115 10.06 -9.06 3.57
N SER A 116 11.37 -8.83 3.67
CA SER A 116 12.14 -8.95 4.92
C SER A 116 12.35 -7.63 5.67
N ARG A 117 11.85 -6.51 5.13
CA ARG A 117 12.03 -5.19 5.74
C ARG A 117 11.29 -5.13 7.08
N ALA A 118 12.00 -4.70 8.11
CA ALA A 118 11.38 -4.38 9.39
C ALA A 118 10.39 -3.23 9.21
N GLU A 119 9.12 -3.48 9.51
CA GLU A 119 8.06 -2.48 9.41
C GLU A 119 7.52 -2.20 10.82
N PRO A 120 8.02 -1.14 11.49
CA PRO A 120 7.56 -0.77 12.82
C PRO A 120 6.14 -0.22 12.77
N TRP A 121 5.43 -0.37 13.88
CA TRP A 121 4.08 0.18 14.01
C TRP A 121 4.10 1.71 13.93
N SER A 122 3.62 2.26 12.82
CA SER A 122 3.28 3.68 12.67
C SER A 122 1.98 4.03 13.41
N PHE A 123 2.03 5.03 14.29
CA PHE A 123 0.82 5.58 14.92
C PHE A 123 -0.19 6.04 13.86
N ARG A 124 0.27 6.74 12.81
CA ARG A 124 -0.58 7.28 11.74
C ARG A 124 -1.29 6.20 10.93
N ASN A 125 -0.60 5.11 10.61
CA ASN A 125 -1.14 4.10 9.69
C ASN A 125 -1.80 2.93 10.42
N HIS A 126 -1.47 2.69 11.70
CA HIS A 126 -1.92 1.50 12.41
C HIS A 126 -2.74 1.77 13.67
N VAL A 127 -2.51 2.88 14.37
CA VAL A 127 -3.24 3.20 15.63
C VAL A 127 -4.37 4.18 15.36
N LEU A 128 -4.06 5.30 14.72
CA LEU A 128 -5.00 6.38 14.46
C LEU A 128 -6.25 5.91 13.69
N PRO A 129 -6.16 5.06 12.65
CA PRO A 129 -7.35 4.58 11.95
C PRO A 129 -8.28 3.74 12.82
N VAL A 130 -7.74 3.00 13.80
CA VAL A 130 -8.55 2.25 14.77
C VAL A 130 -9.37 3.21 15.63
N LEU A 131 -8.72 4.24 16.19
CA LEU A 131 -9.39 5.26 17.00
C LEU A 131 -10.44 6.04 16.20
N THR A 132 -10.17 6.32 14.92
CA THR A 132 -11.15 6.94 14.00
C THR A 132 -12.35 6.05 13.78
N LYS A 133 -12.12 4.77 13.47
CA LYS A 133 -13.20 3.80 13.21
C LYS A 133 -14.08 3.58 14.43
N THR A 134 -13.51 3.60 15.63
CA THR A 134 -14.27 3.48 16.89
C THR A 134 -14.88 4.81 17.35
N GLY A 135 -14.59 5.93 16.68
CA GLY A 135 -15.09 7.25 17.04
C GLY A 135 -14.38 7.90 18.23
N CYS A 136 -13.33 7.29 18.78
CA CYS A 136 -12.68 7.73 20.01
C CYS A 136 -11.79 8.97 19.86
N ASN A 137 -11.33 9.27 18.65
CA ASN A 137 -10.60 10.51 18.34
C ASN A 137 -11.50 11.56 17.66
N GLN A 138 -12.82 11.33 17.65
CA GLN A 138 -13.80 12.33 17.24
C GLN A 138 -14.14 13.18 18.47
N GLY A 139 -14.42 14.47 18.26
CA GLY A 139 -14.70 15.43 19.35
C GLY A 139 -15.92 15.10 20.22
N SER A 140 -16.64 14.00 19.94
CA SER A 140 -17.78 13.50 20.68
C SER A 140 -17.43 12.75 21.98
N CYS A 141 -16.22 12.18 22.11
CA CYS A 141 -15.86 11.36 23.29
C CYS A 141 -15.12 12.14 24.39
N HIS A 142 -14.25 13.09 24.04
CA HIS A 142 -13.61 14.03 25.00
C HIS A 142 -13.36 15.43 24.39
N GLY A 143 -14.17 15.82 23.40
CA GLY A 143 -14.16 17.18 22.83
C GLY A 143 -15.36 18.02 23.29
N ALA A 144 -16.00 17.67 24.40
CA ALA A 144 -17.26 18.26 24.84
C ALA A 144 -17.19 18.82 26.27
N ALA A 145 -16.47 19.94 26.43
CA ALA A 145 -16.67 21.02 27.42
C ALA A 145 -15.46 21.97 27.41
N ALA A 146 -14.24 21.40 27.42
CA ALA A 146 -12.96 22.12 27.41
C ALA A 146 -12.53 22.68 26.04
N GLY A 147 -13.08 22.14 24.94
CA GLY A 147 -12.71 22.47 23.56
C GLY A 147 -13.71 23.35 22.80
N LYS A 148 -14.69 23.95 23.48
CA LYS A 148 -15.57 24.95 22.85
C LYS A 148 -14.77 26.26 22.74
N THR A 149 -14.35 26.61 21.53
CA THR A 149 -13.81 27.96 21.28
C THR A 149 -14.97 28.93 21.18
N PHE A 150 -14.99 29.95 22.04
CA PHE A 150 -16.02 30.98 21.96
C PHE A 150 -15.67 32.00 20.86
N PRO A 151 -16.66 32.56 20.15
CA PRO A 151 -16.40 33.55 19.11
C PRO A 151 -15.53 34.72 19.58
N GLU A 152 -15.68 35.19 20.81
CA GLU A 152 -14.82 36.24 21.38
C GLU A 152 -13.35 35.81 21.53
N GLU A 153 -13.07 34.55 21.84
CA GLU A 153 -11.70 34.03 21.99
C GLU A 153 -11.02 33.87 20.63
N VAL A 154 -11.79 33.48 19.61
CA VAL A 154 -11.30 33.44 18.22
C VAL A 154 -10.92 34.84 17.77
N ASP A 155 -11.81 35.83 17.97
CA ASP A 155 -11.57 37.20 17.53
C ASP A 155 -10.36 37.82 18.27
N ALA A 156 -10.28 37.63 19.58
CA ALA A 156 -9.13 38.08 20.37
C ALA A 156 -7.81 37.45 19.88
N PHE A 157 -7.80 36.15 19.55
CA PHE A 157 -6.61 35.50 19.02
C PHE A 157 -6.23 35.97 17.61
N LEU A 158 -7.21 36.18 16.75
CA LEU A 158 -6.96 36.63 15.37
C LEU A 158 -6.41 38.07 15.35
N THR A 159 -6.91 38.94 16.23
CA THR A 159 -6.54 40.35 16.30
C THR A 159 -5.29 40.63 17.13
N ASP A 160 -4.84 39.69 17.96
CA ASP A 160 -3.59 39.81 18.72
C ASP A 160 -2.38 39.90 17.77
N PRO A 161 -1.59 40.99 17.77
CA PRO A 161 -0.42 41.15 16.91
C PRO A 161 0.85 40.47 17.48
N ASP A 162 0.79 39.91 18.69
CA ASP A 162 1.93 39.30 19.36
C ASP A 162 2.43 38.07 18.57
N PRO A 163 3.74 38.00 18.21
CA PRO A 163 4.28 36.89 17.45
C PRO A 163 4.19 35.55 18.20
N ASP A 164 4.12 35.58 19.53
CA ASP A 164 4.07 34.41 20.41
C ASP A 164 2.65 34.08 20.89
N LYS A 165 1.62 34.77 20.36
CA LYS A 165 0.21 34.57 20.78
C LYS A 165 -0.24 33.12 20.81
N ARG A 166 0.27 32.29 19.88
CA ARG A 166 -0.03 30.86 19.82
C ARG A 166 0.50 30.11 21.04
N SER A 167 1.76 30.32 21.39
CA SER A 167 2.39 29.67 22.55
C SER A 167 1.69 30.10 23.84
N LYS A 168 1.42 31.41 23.98
CA LYS A 168 0.72 31.98 25.14
C LYS A 168 -0.71 31.42 25.30
N LEU A 169 -1.43 31.22 24.20
CA LEU A 169 -2.75 30.59 24.22
C LEU A 169 -2.66 29.13 24.66
N VAL A 170 -1.69 28.38 24.14
CA VAL A 170 -1.46 26.98 24.55
C VAL A 170 -1.17 26.88 26.03
N ASP A 171 -0.24 27.68 26.56
CA ASP A 171 0.11 27.65 27.99
C ASP A 171 -1.10 27.97 28.89
N ARG A 172 -1.92 28.95 28.48
CA ARG A 172 -3.16 29.30 29.19
C ARG A 172 -4.18 28.17 29.18
N LEU A 173 -4.38 27.51 28.04
CA LEU A 173 -5.33 26.40 27.90
C LEU A 173 -4.88 25.18 28.72
N LEU A 174 -3.59 24.86 28.69
CA LEU A 174 -3.01 23.76 29.48
C LEU A 174 -3.10 24.00 30.99
N GLY A 175 -3.05 25.27 31.42
CA GLY A 175 -3.23 25.67 32.82
C GLY A 175 -4.69 25.84 33.26
N SER A 176 -5.66 25.62 32.37
CA SER A 176 -7.09 25.80 32.70
C SER A 176 -7.64 24.61 33.49
N GLU A 177 -8.66 24.85 34.33
CA GLU A 177 -9.39 23.80 35.07
C GLU A 177 -10.02 22.74 34.15
N ALA A 178 -10.21 23.09 32.88
CA ALA A 178 -10.76 22.18 31.88
C ALA A 178 -9.73 21.16 31.34
N PHE A 179 -8.44 21.38 31.59
CA PHE A 179 -7.33 20.52 31.14
C PHE A 179 -6.55 19.87 32.30
N VAL A 180 -6.61 20.45 33.49
CA VAL A 180 -6.01 19.87 34.71
C VAL A 180 -7.06 18.95 35.35
N ASP A 181 -6.77 17.65 35.43
CA ASP A 181 -7.63 16.67 36.13
C ASP A 181 -7.93 17.18 37.55
N SER A 182 -9.22 17.35 37.86
CA SER A 182 -9.74 17.79 39.16
C SER A 182 -9.76 16.65 40.18
#